data_AF-A0A7X3ZHG2-F1
#
_entry.id   AF-A0A7X3ZHG2-F1
#
_cell.length_a   1.000
_cell.length_b   1.000
_cell.length_c   1.000
_cell.angle_alpha   90.00
_cell.angle_beta   90.00
_cell.angle_gamma   90.00
#
_symmetry.space_group_name_H-M   'P 1'
#
loop_
_entity.id
_entity.type
_entity.pdbx_description
1 polymer ?
#
loop_
_entity_poly.entity_id
_entity_poly.type
_entity_poly.pdbx_seq_one_letter_code
_entity_poly.pdbx_strand_id
1 'polypeptide(L)' 'MRLDIFLKNTGLIKQRSEAKRACDAGQVQIGGRQVKA' A
#
# COMPACT_ATOMS: atom_id res chain seq x y z
N MET A 1 0.34 -5.30 -10.30
CA MET A 1 -0.35 -5.76 -9.07
C MET A 1 -0.67 -4.55 -8.21
N ARG A 2 -1.93 -4.36 -7.78
CA ARG A 2 -2.40 -3.20 -7.01
C ARG A 2 -2.04 -3.36 -5.53
N LEU A 3 -1.04 -2.61 -5.06
CA LEU A 3 -0.54 -2.77 -3.69
C LEU A 3 -1.56 -2.37 -2.62
N ASP A 4 -2.36 -1.35 -2.90
CA ASP A 4 -3.46 -0.91 -2.05
C ASP A 4 -4.53 -2.01 -1.83
N ILE A 5 -4.82 -2.81 -2.86
CA ILE A 5 -5.71 -3.97 -2.76
C ILE A 5 -5.05 -5.09 -1.96
N PHE A 6 -3.76 -5.34 -2.20
CA PHE A 6 -3.01 -6.31 -1.44
C PHE A 6 -2.99 -5.98 0.06
N LEU A 7 -2.73 -4.72 0.42
CA LEU A 7 -2.75 -4.23 1.80
C LEU A 7 -4.14 -4.36 2.45
N LYS A 8 -5.21 -4.17 1.69
CA LYS A 8 -6.57 -4.40 2.20
C LYS A 8 -6.88 -5.88 2.38
N ASN A 9 -6.49 -6.73 1.43
CA ASN A 9 -6.81 -8.15 1.44
C ASN A 9 -6.01 -8.91 2.50
N THR A 10 -4.77 -8.48 2.77
CA THR A 10 -3.94 -9.01 3.86
C THR A 10 -4.34 -8.50 5.24
N GLY A 11 -5.18 -7.46 5.31
CA GLY A 11 -5.62 -6.86 6.57
C GLY A 11 -4.60 -5.92 7.22
N LEU A 12 -3.47 -5.64 6.55
CA LEU A 12 -2.46 -4.67 7.00
C LEU A 12 -3.04 -3.26 7.10
N ILE A 13 -3.94 -2.90 6.17
CA ILE A 13 -4.65 -1.62 6.21
C ILE A 13 -6.15 -1.89 6.08
N LYS A 14 -6.94 -1.25 6.96
CA LYS A 14 -8.36 -1.51 7.10
C LYS A 14 -9.16 -1.01 5.90
N GLN A 15 -8.78 0.14 5.33
CA GLN A 15 -9.46 0.77 4.20
C GLN A 15 -8.54 0.91 2.97
N ARG A 16 -9.08 0.66 1.78
CA ARG A 16 -8.34 0.78 0.51
C ARG A 16 -7.86 2.22 0.24
N SER A 17 -8.64 3.22 0.67
CA SER A 17 -8.33 4.65 0.51
C SER A 17 -7.09 5.07 1.33
N GLU A 18 -6.92 4.49 2.50
CA GLU A 18 -5.76 4.67 3.37
C GLU A 18 -4.55 3.94 2.79
N ALA A 19 -4.75 2.73 2.26
CA ALA A 19 -3.70 1.98 1.60
C ALA A 19 -3.15 2.70 0.37
N LYS A 20 -4.03 3.34 -0.42
CA LYS A 20 -3.62 4.19 -1.54
C LYS A 20 -2.78 5.37 -1.06
N ARG A 21 -3.24 6.09 -0.02
CA ARG A 21 -2.49 7.21 0.58
C ARG A 21 -1.12 6.78 1.11
N ALA A 22 -1.02 5.62 1.74
CA ALA A 22 0.26 5.09 2.24
C ALA A 22 1.24 4.75 1.09
N CYS A 23 0.73 4.25 -0.04
CA CYS A 23 1.54 4.03 -1.24
C CYS A 23 1.98 5.37 -1.87
N ASP A 24 1.07 6.35 -1.96
CA ASP A 24 1.34 7.68 -2.53
C ASP A 24 2.33 8.49 -1.65
N ALA A 25 2.23 8.35 -0.33
CA ALA A 25 3.11 8.98 0.65
C ALA A 25 4.48 8.28 0.77
N GLY A 26 4.71 7.17 0.06
CA GLY A 26 5.97 6.43 0.09
C GLY A 26 6.23 5.71 1.44
N GLN A 27 5.18 5.48 2.23
CA GLN A 27 5.25 4.74 3.50
C GLN A 27 5.35 3.23 3.28
N VAL A 28 4.97 2.76 2.09
CA VAL A 28 5.04 1.34 1.72
C VAL A 28 6.27 1.10 0.84
N GLN A 29 7.06 0.09 1.20
CA GLN A 29 8.23 -0.35 0.46
C GLN A 29 8.14 -1.85 0.23
N ILE A 30 8.54 -2.32 -0.94
CA ILE A 30 8.66 -3.76 -1.24
C ILE A 30 10.12 -4.02 -1.56
N GLY A 31 10.76 -4.90 -0.77
CA GLY A 31 12.16 -5.28 -0.99
C GLY A 31 13.14 -4.11 -0.96
N GLY A 32 12.87 -3.10 -0.12
CA GLY A 32 13.70 -1.89 0.00
C GLY A 32 13.47 -0.83 -1.07
N ARG A 33 12.51 -1.03 -1.99
CA ARG A 33 12.12 -0.02 -2.98
C ARG A 33 10.78 0.60 -2.61
N GLN A 34 10.74 1.92 -2.48
CA GLN A 34 9.49 2.66 -2.35
C GLN A 34 8.60 2.39 -3.57
N VAL A 35 7.37 2.02 -3.29
CA VAL A 35 6.37 1.69 -4.29
C VAL A 35 5.37 2.83 -4.35
N LYS A 36 5.40 3.57 -5.44
CA LYS A 36 4.31 4.48 -5.82
C LYS A 36 3.20 3.66 -6.45
N ALA A 37 1.97 3.91 -6.01
CA ALA A 37 0.77 3.33 -6.60
C ALA A 37 0.45 3.95 -7.97
#